data_AF-A0A1D6N4D7-F1
#
_entry.id   AF-A0A1D6N4D7-F1
#
_cell.length_a   1.000
_cell.length_b   1.000
_cell.length_c   1.000
_cell.angle_alpha   90.00
_cell.angle_beta   90.00
_cell.angle_gamma   90.00
#
_symmetry.space_group_name_H-M   'P 1'
#
loop_
_entity.id
_entity.type
_entity.pdbx_description
1 polymer ?
#
loop_
_entity_poly.entity_id
_entity_poly.type
_entity_poly.pdbx_seq_one_letter_code
_entity_poly.pdbx_strand_id
1 'polypeptide(L)' 'MRKPHAWGGEPELFMCSHVLRMPITVYMYTGSSDGPRIIAEYGQEYGKDDPVRVLYDGYGHYDALQPSLVRTQSSRL' A
#
# COMPACT_ATOMS: atom_id res chain seq x y z
N MET A 1 9.25 16.38 3.87
CA MET A 1 8.20 17.44 3.88
C MET A 1 8.08 18.03 5.28
N ARG A 2 8.01 19.36 5.44
CA ARG A 2 7.91 20.02 6.76
C ARG A 2 6.73 20.99 6.88
N LYS A 3 5.91 21.10 5.83
CA LYS A 3 4.73 21.97 5.81
C LYS A 3 3.49 21.14 6.16
N PRO A 4 2.71 21.55 7.17
CA PRO A 4 1.41 20.95 7.45
C PRO A 4 0.50 20.99 6.21
N HIS A 5 -0.38 20.01 6.07
CA HIS A 5 -1.36 19.90 4.98
C HIS A 5 -0.75 19.79 3.56
N ALA A 6 0.56 19.59 3.45
CA ALA A 6 1.17 19.16 2.20
C ALA A 6 0.86 17.68 1.96
N TRP A 7 0.48 17.36 0.73
CA TRP A 7 0.21 16.00 0.29
C TRP A 7 1.52 15.37 -0.20
N GLY A 8 1.82 14.16 0.25
CA GLY A 8 2.86 13.34 -0.33
C GLY A 8 2.31 12.53 -1.50
N GLY A 9 3.19 12.13 -2.42
CA GLY A 9 2.82 11.30 -3.57
C GLY A 9 3.87 10.25 -3.87
N GLU A 10 4.06 9.96 -5.16
CA GLU A 10 5.02 8.97 -5.64
C GLU A 10 6.46 9.19 -5.13
N PRO A 11 7.05 10.41 -5.13
CA PRO A 11 8.40 10.61 -4.62
C PRO A 11 8.54 10.21 -3.14
N GLU A 12 7.53 10.54 -2.32
CA GLU A 12 7.51 10.16 -0.91
C GLU A 12 7.31 8.65 -0.72
N LEU A 13 6.46 8.00 -1.52
CA LEU A 13 6.28 6.54 -1.47
C LEU A 13 7.59 5.81 -1.81
N PHE A 14 8.28 6.24 -2.87
CA PHE A 14 9.59 5.69 -3.25
C PHE A 14 10.65 5.88 -2.15
N MET A 15 10.73 7.08 -1.57
CA MET A 15 11.68 7.33 -0.47
C MET A 15 11.31 6.56 0.79
N CYS A 16 10.02 6.42 1.11
CA CYS A 16 9.54 5.66 2.26
C CYS A 16 9.90 4.17 2.15
N SER A 17 9.81 3.56 0.97
CA SER A 17 10.20 2.15 0.80
C SER A 17 11.68 1.92 1.15
N HIS A 18 12.55 2.87 0.80
CA HIS A 18 13.97 2.83 1.13
C HIS A 18 14.23 3.04 2.63
N VAL A 19 13.56 4.02 3.24
CA VAL A 19 13.72 4.32 4.68
C VAL A 19 13.22 3.17 5.55
N LEU A 20 12.08 2.57 5.19
CA LEU A 20 11.50 1.43 5.91
C LEU A 20 12.18 0.11 5.56
N ARG A 21 12.89 0.03 4.42
CA ARG A 21 13.41 -1.21 3.83
C ARG A 21 12.32 -2.26 3.66
N MET A 22 11.16 -1.83 3.17
CA MET A 22 9.97 -2.65 2.98
C MET A 22 9.30 -2.32 1.64
N PRO A 23 8.72 -3.31 0.95
CA PRO A 23 7.98 -3.05 -0.26
C PRO A 23 6.70 -2.27 0.03
N ILE A 24 6.33 -1.37 -0.90
CA ILE A 24 5.07 -0.63 -0.89
C ILE A 24 4.33 -0.95 -2.19
N THR A 25 3.08 -1.41 -2.07
CA THR A 25 2.21 -1.72 -3.21
C THR A 25 1.05 -0.73 -3.26
N VAL A 26 0.89 -0.05 -4.38
CA VAL A 26 -0.20 0.90 -4.64
C VAL A 26 -1.26 0.22 -5.49
N TYR A 27 -2.49 0.21 -4.98
CA TYR A 27 -3.67 -0.32 -5.66
C TYR A 27 -4.57 0.81 -6.16
N MET A 28 -5.39 0.56 -7.17
CA MET A 28 -6.44 1.47 -7.63
C MET A 28 -7.62 0.68 -8.19
N TYR A 29 -8.84 1.16 -7.98
CA TYR A 29 -10.01 0.60 -8.67
C TYR A 29 -10.00 1.03 -10.14
N THR A 30 -10.00 0.05 -11.04
CA THR A 30 -10.16 0.30 -12.48
C THR A 30 -11.59 0.02 -12.88
N GLY A 31 -12.17 0.84 -13.77
CA GLY A 31 -13.61 0.81 -14.08
C GLY A 31 -14.17 -0.51 -14.65
N SER A 32 -13.31 -1.48 -14.96
CA SER A 32 -13.66 -2.77 -15.55
C SER A 32 -13.34 -3.98 -14.65
N SER A 33 -12.84 -3.78 -13.44
CA SER A 33 -12.36 -4.87 -12.57
C SER A 33 -13.21 -5.10 -11.33
N ASP A 34 -13.44 -6.37 -11.00
CA ASP A 34 -14.11 -6.85 -9.78
C ASP A 34 -13.36 -6.52 -8.46
N GLY A 35 -12.19 -5.88 -8.54
CA GLY A 35 -11.37 -5.52 -7.40
C GLY A 35 -10.24 -4.56 -7.78
N PRO A 36 -9.54 -3.99 -6.80
CA PRO A 36 -8.49 -3.01 -7.07
C PRO A 36 -7.25 -3.69 -7.68
N ARG A 37 -6.58 -3.02 -8.61
CA ARG A 37 -5.40 -3.51 -9.35
C ARG A 37 -4.15 -2.82 -8.84
N ILE A 38 -3.02 -3.53 -8.85
CA ILE A 38 -1.71 -2.92 -8.58
C ILE A 38 -1.39 -1.96 -9.72
N ILE A 39 -1.08 -0.71 -9.39
CA ILE A 39 -0.66 0.33 -10.35
C ILE A 39 0.79 0.75 -10.19
N ALA A 40 1.40 0.50 -9.03
CA ALA A 40 2.82 0.73 -8.78
C ALA A 40 3.34 -0.16 -7.65
N GLU A 41 4.62 -0.49 -7.71
CA GLU A 41 5.35 -1.20 -6.67
C GLU A 41 6.70 -0.50 -6.44
N TYR A 42 7.06 -0.30 -5.17
CA TYR A 42 8.31 0.33 -4.76
C TYR A 42 9.04 -0.57 -3.77
N GLY A 43 10.38 -0.56 -3.76
CA GLY A 43 11.19 -1.32 -2.80
C GLY A 43 11.20 -2.83 -3.05
N GLN A 44 11.03 -3.29 -4.29
CA GLN A 44 11.04 -4.71 -4.64
C GLN A 44 12.36 -5.41 -4.29
N GLU A 45 13.45 -4.66 -4.17
CA GLU A 45 14.76 -5.13 -3.71
C GLU A 45 14.77 -5.59 -2.24
N TYR A 46 13.77 -5.22 -1.44
CA TYR A 46 13.61 -5.66 -0.05
C TYR A 46 12.74 -6.91 0.11
N GLY A 47 12.20 -7.44 -0.98
CA GLY A 47 11.32 -8.61 -1.00
C GLY A 47 9.93 -8.30 -1.55
N LYS A 48 9.06 -9.31 -1.54
CA LYS A 48 7.65 -9.20 -1.99
C LYS A 48 6.64 -9.60 -0.93
N ASP A 49 7.13 -10.02 0.23
CA ASP A 49 6.31 -10.50 1.33
C ASP A 49 5.83 -9.33 2.20
N ASP A 50 4.57 -9.41 2.64
CA ASP A 50 3.87 -8.44 3.50
C ASP A 50 4.18 -6.95 3.20
N PRO A 51 3.86 -6.46 1.98
CA PRO A 51 4.06 -5.06 1.65
C PRO A 51 3.13 -4.16 2.47
N VAL A 52 3.57 -2.91 2.68
CA VAL A 52 2.65 -1.82 3.02
C VAL A 52 1.75 -1.59 1.81
N ARG A 53 0.44 -1.64 2.01
CA ARG A 53 -0.54 -1.56 0.92
C ARG A 53 -1.36 -0.29 1.07
N VAL A 54 -1.46 0.45 -0.01
CA VAL A 54 -2.29 1.66 -0.09
C VAL A 54 -3.20 1.60 -1.30
N LEU A 55 -4.40 2.18 -1.18
CA LEU A 55 -5.36 2.33 -2.25
C LEU A 55 -5.39 3.79 -2.70
N TYR A 56 -5.10 4.04 -3.97
CA TYR A 56 -5.19 5.33 -4.62
C TYR A 56 -6.57 5.50 -5.28
N ASP A 57 -7.19 6.66 -5.10
CA ASP A 57 -8.52 6.97 -5.63
C ASP A 57 -8.52 7.54 -7.06
N GLY A 58 -7.35 7.90 -7.59
CA GLY A 58 -7.21 8.56 -8.89
C GLY A 58 -7.03 10.08 -8.83
N TYR A 59 -7.29 10.72 -7.67
CA TYR A 59 -7.40 12.18 -7.51
C TYR A 59 -6.50 12.77 -6.40
N GLY A 60 -5.57 11.98 -5.87
CA GLY A 60 -4.60 12.42 -4.87
C GLY A 60 -4.81 11.83 -3.48
N HIS A 61 -5.86 11.05 -3.26
CA HIS A 61 -6.13 10.43 -1.97
C HIS A 61 -5.58 9.01 -1.88
N TYR A 62 -5.06 8.66 -0.69
CA TYR A 62 -4.57 7.32 -0.38
C TYR A 62 -5.22 6.81 0.91
N ASP A 63 -5.77 5.61 0.83
CA ASP A 63 -6.26 4.85 1.98
C ASP A 63 -5.29 3.70 2.33
N ALA A 64 -5.14 3.40 3.61
CA ALA A 64 -4.36 2.23 4.05
C ALA A 64 -5.18 0.95 3.84
N LEU A 65 -4.62 -0.03 3.13
CA LEU A 65 -5.23 -1.35 2.97
C LEU A 65 -4.64 -2.33 3.97
N GLN A 66 -5.46 -2.76 4.92
CA GLN A 66 -5.07 -3.81 5.86
C GLN A 66 -5.39 -5.20 5.27
N PRO A 67 -4.53 -6.21 5.48
CA PRO A 67 -4.92 -7.58 5.24
C PRO A 67 -6.19 -7.90 6.04
N SER A 68 -7.08 -8.71 5.45
CA SER A 68 -8.27 -9.17 6.15
C SER A 68 -7.85 -9.85 7.45
N LEU A 69 -8.51 -9.50 8.55
CA LEU A 69 -8.28 -10.13 9.84
C LEU A 69 -8.75 -11.59 9.73
N VAL A 70 -7.82 -12.50 9.46
CA VAL A 70 -8.10 -13.94 9.54
C VAL A 70 -8.29 -14.26 11.01
N ARG A 71 -9.53 -14.49 11.42
CA ARG A 71 -9.82 -15.00 12.76
C ARG A 71 -9.30 -16.43 12.82
N THR A 72 -8.13 -16.62 13.43
CA THR A 72 -7.62 -17.97 13.74
C THR A 72 -8.66 -18.65 14.62
N GLN A 73 -9.38 -19.63 14.09
CA GLN A 73 -10.16 -20.52 14.93
C GLN A 73 -9.16 -21.33 15.74
N SER A 74 -9.00 -20.97 17.02
CA SER A 74 -8.30 -21.81 17.98
C SER A 74 -9.10 -23.10 18.10
N SER A 75 -8.70 -24.15 17.37
CA SER A 75 -9.15 -25.50 17.65
C SER A 75 -8.67 -25.85 19.06
N ARG A 76 -9.59 -25.83 20.03
CA ARG A 76 -9.35 -26.42 21.35
C ARG A 76 -9.54 -27.92 21.18
N LEU A 77 -8.44 -28.65 21.24
CA LEU A 77 -8.43 -30.06 21.63
C LEU A 77 -8.63 -30.17 23.15
#